data_AF-A0A2D7C721-F1
#
_entry.id   AF-A0A2D7C721-F1
#
_cell.length_a   1.000
_cell.length_b   1.000
_cell.length_c   1.000
_cell.angle_alpha   90.00
_cell.angle_beta   90.00
_cell.angle_gamma   90.00
#
_symmetry.space_group_name_H-M   'P 1'
#
loop_
_entity.id
_entity.type
_entity.pdbx_description
1 polymer ?
#
loop_
_entity_poly.entity_id
_entity_poly.type
_entity_poly.pdbx_seq_one_letter_code
_entity_poly.pdbx_strand_id
1 'polypeptide(L)'
;MFKNKGFTIVEAIIVTAVLAAVTVMAFPNFVQFFQMQEETMEESAMSEIKRALEAYADENNSLPPAATWVSDLAPYASLSENAIEFDQWEQARAYHVISETVTYRSASVVVDYAVVYGHGIERGLGSSGVAVNLPASLTTVTAYATLQPEFGDYMVKYTNYKQQIKNYELTEQRLKDISSALASYATTRFNEAVVAGVPANPEEFIYYPPTDDTALADPDTANYSTAVTGDLDTIAGSANYVLSADPADDVQRRTDMIILMRFLGLPDNYCCSALDVNETPFFYYSNPMPRQGAGCGTRPGSTDRKLPPRIRVTDDSCG
;
A
#
# COMPACT_ATOMS: atom_id res chain seq x y z
N MET A 1 -22.35 -75.57 3.93
CA MET A 1 -23.01 -75.28 5.22
C MET A 1 -21.90 -75.06 6.24
N PHE A 2 -21.49 -73.81 6.46
CA PHE A 2 -20.37 -73.48 7.36
C PHE A 2 -20.83 -73.62 8.81
N LYS A 3 -20.15 -74.47 9.56
CA LYS A 3 -20.43 -74.77 10.97
C LYS A 3 -19.93 -73.58 11.78
N ASN A 4 -20.84 -72.68 12.19
CA ASN A 4 -20.52 -71.61 13.15
C ASN A 4 -20.13 -72.24 14.48
N LYS A 5 -18.83 -72.48 14.68
CA LYS A 5 -18.26 -72.80 15.99
C LYS A 5 -18.34 -71.51 16.81
N GLY A 6 -19.28 -71.45 17.75
CA GLY A 6 -19.35 -70.35 18.70
C GLY A 6 -18.05 -70.27 19.50
N PHE A 7 -17.52 -69.05 19.67
CA PHE A 7 -16.35 -68.78 20.49
C PHE A 7 -16.56 -69.25 21.93
N THR A 8 -15.55 -69.90 22.51
CA THR A 8 -15.57 -70.21 23.95
C THR A 8 -15.30 -68.95 24.76
N ILE A 9 -15.86 -68.85 25.98
CA ILE A 9 -15.65 -67.69 26.88
C ILE A 9 -14.15 -67.45 27.13
N VAL A 10 -13.36 -68.52 27.24
CA VAL A 10 -11.91 -68.43 27.46
C VAL A 10 -11.19 -67.82 26.26
N GLU A 11 -11.53 -68.20 25.04
CA GLU A 11 -10.96 -67.57 23.83
C GLU A 11 -11.35 -66.09 23.71
N ALA A 12 -12.57 -65.72 24.09
CA ALA A 12 -12.98 -64.31 24.10
C ALA A 12 -12.17 -63.47 25.11
N ILE A 13 -11.88 -64.01 26.30
CA ILE A 13 -11.07 -63.33 27.32
C ILE A 13 -9.61 -63.20 26.87
N ILE A 14 -9.03 -64.23 26.25
CA ILE A 14 -7.65 -64.17 25.75
C ILE A 14 -7.54 -63.15 24.60
N VAL A 15 -8.46 -63.18 23.64
CA VAL A 15 -8.45 -62.24 22.50
C VAL A 15 -8.63 -60.81 22.97
N THR A 16 -9.54 -60.54 23.91
CA THR A 16 -9.72 -59.18 24.46
C THR A 16 -8.51 -58.71 25.27
N ALA A 17 -7.85 -59.58 26.03
CA ALA A 17 -6.63 -59.25 26.76
C ALA A 17 -5.45 -58.93 25.83
N VAL A 18 -5.26 -59.71 24.76
CA VAL A 18 -4.24 -59.43 23.74
C VAL A 18 -4.56 -58.15 22.99
N LEU A 19 -5.82 -57.93 22.61
CA LEU A 19 -6.25 -56.71 21.92
C LEU A 19 -6.02 -55.46 22.79
N ALA A 20 -6.32 -55.55 24.10
CA ALA A 20 -6.07 -54.47 25.06
C ALA A 20 -4.57 -54.16 25.19
N ALA A 21 -3.72 -55.19 25.28
CA ALA A 21 -2.27 -54.99 25.33
C ALA A 21 -1.73 -54.35 24.05
N VAL A 22 -2.19 -54.80 22.88
CA VAL A 22 -1.77 -54.26 21.57
C VAL A 22 -2.25 -52.82 21.38
N THR A 23 -3.47 -52.48 21.79
CA THR A 23 -3.99 -51.11 21.69
C THR A 23 -3.22 -50.15 22.60
N VAL A 24 -2.91 -50.54 23.84
CA VAL A 24 -2.08 -49.72 24.75
C VAL A 24 -0.68 -49.48 24.19
N MET A 25 -0.08 -50.47 23.53
CA MET A 25 1.25 -50.33 22.92
C MET A 25 1.24 -49.49 21.63
N ALA A 26 0.16 -49.53 20.85
CA ALA A 26 0.07 -48.80 19.58
C ALA A 26 -0.39 -47.34 19.73
N PHE A 27 -1.16 -47.03 20.79
CA PHE A 27 -1.71 -45.70 21.06
C PHE A 27 -0.69 -44.54 21.03
N PRO A 28 0.49 -44.61 21.69
CA PRO A 28 1.42 -43.49 21.70
C PRO A 28 1.92 -43.09 20.30
N ASN A 29 2.11 -44.06 19.39
CA ASN A 29 2.54 -43.76 18.01
C ASN A 29 1.43 -43.08 17.19
N PHE A 30 0.16 -43.43 17.43
CA PHE A 30 -0.95 -42.77 16.75
C PHE A 30 -1.12 -41.32 17.19
N VAL A 31 -0.97 -41.04 18.48
CA VAL A 31 -1.06 -39.68 19.02
C VAL A 31 0.02 -38.78 18.39
N GLN A 32 1.26 -39.25 18.31
CA GLN A 32 2.35 -38.49 17.67
C GLN A 32 2.09 -38.23 16.18
N PHE A 33 1.48 -39.19 15.48
CA PHE A 33 1.14 -39.02 14.07
C PHE A 33 0.04 -37.98 13.84
N PHE A 34 -0.96 -37.90 14.73
CA PHE A 34 -1.97 -36.83 14.65
C PHE A 34 -1.38 -35.47 15.00
N GLN A 35 -0.54 -35.38 16.03
CA GLN A 35 0.16 -34.14 16.38
C GLN A 35 1.01 -33.62 15.22
N MET A 36 1.80 -34.48 14.58
CA MET A 36 2.62 -34.10 13.43
C MET A 36 1.78 -33.64 12.24
N GLN A 37 0.61 -34.25 12.02
CA GLN A 37 -0.32 -33.81 10.97
C GLN A 37 -0.91 -32.43 11.30
N GLU A 38 -1.36 -32.21 12.53
CA GLU A 38 -1.90 -30.92 12.99
C GLU A 38 -0.84 -29.82 12.85
N GLU A 39 0.39 -30.07 13.29
CA GLU A 39 1.52 -29.14 13.13
C GLU A 39 1.81 -28.81 11.67
N THR A 40 1.79 -29.81 10.78
CA THR A 40 2.00 -29.62 9.34
C THR A 40 0.86 -28.81 8.70
N MET A 41 -0.38 -29.06 9.13
CA MET A 41 -1.54 -28.31 8.66
C MET A 41 -1.48 -26.86 9.12
N GLU A 42 -1.07 -26.60 10.36
CA GLU A 42 -0.91 -25.25 10.88
C GLU A 42 0.20 -24.48 10.15
N GLU A 43 1.34 -25.12 9.87
CA GLU A 43 2.42 -24.50 9.10
C GLU A 43 1.95 -24.14 7.68
N SER A 44 1.17 -25.03 7.04
CA SER A 44 0.56 -24.76 5.74
C SER A 44 -0.45 -23.61 5.80
N ALA A 45 -1.30 -23.58 6.82
CA ALA A 45 -2.28 -22.51 7.02
C ALA A 45 -1.59 -21.15 7.22
N MET A 46 -0.55 -21.10 8.06
CA MET A 46 0.26 -19.91 8.30
C MET A 46 0.97 -19.40 7.04
N SER A 47 1.51 -20.31 6.22
CA SER A 47 2.10 -19.97 4.93
C SER A 47 1.07 -19.36 3.96
N GLU A 48 -0.14 -19.90 3.93
CA GLU A 48 -1.23 -19.38 3.10
C GLU A 48 -1.73 -18.02 3.60
N ILE A 49 -1.87 -17.83 4.93
CA ILE A 49 -2.20 -16.52 5.52
C ILE A 49 -1.15 -15.47 5.14
N LYS A 50 0.14 -15.83 5.15
CA LYS A 50 1.22 -14.94 4.71
C LYS A 50 1.03 -14.51 3.25
N ARG A 51 0.66 -15.44 2.36
CA ARG A 51 0.41 -15.15 0.95
C ARG A 51 -0.82 -14.29 0.75
N ALA A 52 -1.88 -14.54 1.52
CA ALA A 52 -3.08 -13.71 1.51
C ALA A 52 -2.78 -12.27 1.98
N LEU A 53 -1.95 -12.10 3.02
CA LEU A 53 -1.46 -10.79 3.46
C LEU A 53 -0.65 -10.09 2.37
N GLU A 54 0.17 -10.82 1.62
CA GLU A 54 0.93 -10.28 0.48
C GLU A 54 0.01 -9.82 -0.64
N ALA A 55 -0.96 -10.65 -1.04
CA ALA A 55 -1.94 -10.30 -2.07
C ALA A 55 -2.81 -9.11 -1.67
N TYR A 56 -3.27 -9.06 -0.41
CA TYR A 56 -4.01 -7.92 0.12
C TYR A 56 -3.19 -6.64 0.09
N ALA A 57 -1.92 -6.71 0.51
CA ALA A 57 -1.02 -5.55 0.50
C ALA A 57 -0.72 -5.07 -0.93
N ASP A 58 -0.66 -5.98 -1.90
CA ASP A 58 -0.44 -5.64 -3.31
C ASP A 58 -1.64 -4.90 -3.93
N GLU A 59 -2.88 -5.25 -3.55
CA GLU A 59 -4.08 -4.56 -4.05
C GLU A 59 -4.40 -3.27 -3.29
N ASN A 60 -4.29 -3.30 -1.96
CA ASN A 60 -4.78 -2.23 -1.09
C ASN A 60 -3.67 -1.33 -0.55
N ASN A 61 -2.40 -1.52 -0.96
CA ASN A 61 -1.21 -0.77 -0.53
C ASN A 61 -1.01 -0.66 1.00
N SER A 62 -1.77 -1.43 1.78
CA SER A 62 -1.87 -1.37 3.23
C SER A 62 -2.20 -2.77 3.75
N LEU A 63 -2.00 -2.97 5.05
CA LEU A 63 -2.40 -4.22 5.72
C LEU A 63 -3.79 -4.10 6.33
N PRO A 64 -4.54 -5.22 6.41
CA PRO A 64 -5.90 -5.17 6.91
C PRO A 64 -5.92 -4.74 8.38
N PRO A 65 -6.94 -3.99 8.83
CA PRO A 65 -7.02 -3.57 10.21
C PRO A 65 -7.34 -4.75 11.12
N ALA A 66 -6.84 -4.72 12.36
CA ALA A 66 -6.93 -5.87 13.26
C ALA A 66 -8.35 -6.32 13.63
N ALA A 67 -9.35 -5.45 13.43
CA ALA A 67 -10.75 -5.77 13.70
C ALA A 67 -11.42 -6.61 12.60
N THR A 68 -10.98 -6.49 11.34
CA THR A 68 -11.62 -7.13 10.16
C THR A 68 -10.67 -7.99 9.36
N TRP A 69 -9.45 -8.24 9.86
CA TRP A 69 -8.41 -8.97 9.15
C TRP A 69 -8.83 -10.34 8.61
N VAL A 70 -9.70 -11.08 9.31
CA VAL A 70 -10.20 -12.37 8.85
C VAL A 70 -11.08 -12.23 7.60
N SER A 71 -12.10 -11.36 7.65
CA SER A 71 -13.02 -11.14 6.54
C SER A 71 -12.32 -10.51 5.34
N ASP A 72 -11.32 -9.66 5.61
CA ASP A 72 -10.56 -8.95 4.57
C ASP A 72 -9.57 -9.87 3.85
N LEU A 73 -9.04 -10.91 4.52
CA LEU A 73 -8.13 -11.89 3.93
C LEU A 73 -8.83 -13.07 3.27
N ALA A 74 -10.07 -13.38 3.66
CA ALA A 74 -10.82 -14.52 3.12
C ALA A 74 -10.95 -14.53 1.58
N PRO A 75 -11.09 -13.40 0.86
CA PRO A 75 -11.10 -13.39 -0.60
C PRO A 75 -9.75 -13.76 -1.24
N TYR A 76 -8.66 -13.56 -0.52
CA TYR A 76 -7.29 -13.73 -1.00
C TYR A 76 -6.66 -15.06 -0.59
N ALA A 77 -7.22 -15.72 0.42
CA ALA A 77 -6.76 -17.00 0.91
C ALA A 77 -7.54 -18.15 0.26
N SER A 78 -6.87 -19.29 0.04
CA SER A 78 -7.56 -20.55 -0.29
C SER A 78 -8.27 -21.18 0.92
N LEU A 79 -8.24 -20.52 2.08
CA LEU A 79 -8.79 -20.96 3.36
C LEU A 79 -10.14 -20.31 3.62
N SER A 80 -11.03 -21.02 4.31
CA SER A 80 -12.26 -20.41 4.85
C SER A 80 -11.94 -19.41 5.98
N GLU A 81 -12.83 -18.44 6.22
CA GLU A 81 -12.73 -17.49 7.34
C GLU A 81 -12.43 -18.18 8.68
N ASN A 82 -13.15 -19.28 8.99
CA ASN A 82 -12.94 -20.05 10.21
C ASN A 82 -11.51 -20.63 10.28
N ALA A 83 -10.99 -21.13 9.16
CA ALA A 83 -9.63 -21.67 9.09
C ALA A 83 -8.54 -20.58 9.14
N ILE A 84 -8.88 -19.30 8.93
CA ILE A 84 -7.99 -18.15 9.14
C ILE A 84 -8.05 -17.68 10.59
N GLU A 85 -9.26 -17.63 11.15
CA GLU A 85 -9.49 -17.20 12.54
C GLU A 85 -8.96 -18.21 13.55
N PHE A 86 -9.16 -19.51 13.33
CA PHE A 86 -8.82 -20.55 14.30
C PHE A 86 -7.69 -21.48 13.81
N ASP A 87 -6.79 -21.82 14.73
CA ASP A 87 -5.76 -22.85 14.52
C ASP A 87 -6.31 -24.28 14.56
N GLN A 88 -5.44 -25.27 14.30
CA GLN A 88 -5.82 -26.69 14.34
C GLN A 88 -6.33 -27.16 15.72
N TRP A 89 -6.08 -26.37 16.77
CA TRP A 89 -6.48 -26.65 18.14
C TRP A 89 -7.70 -25.83 18.58
N GLU A 90 -8.43 -25.24 17.61
CA GLU A 90 -9.65 -24.45 17.80
C GLU A 90 -9.42 -23.16 18.63
N GLN A 91 -8.20 -22.63 18.62
CA GLN A 91 -7.88 -21.37 19.29
C GLN A 91 -7.76 -20.24 18.28
N ALA A 92 -8.32 -19.08 18.65
CA ALA A 92 -8.30 -17.93 17.78
C ALA A 92 -6.86 -17.41 17.61
N ARG A 93 -6.41 -17.25 16.36
CA ARG A 93 -5.15 -16.62 16.01
C ARG A 93 -5.18 -15.15 16.37
N ALA A 94 -4.09 -14.66 16.93
CA ALA A 94 -3.91 -13.26 17.24
C ALA A 94 -3.26 -12.55 16.05
N TYR A 95 -3.93 -11.51 15.56
CA TYR A 95 -3.39 -10.61 14.55
C TYR A 95 -3.09 -9.24 15.15
N HIS A 96 -1.93 -8.70 14.82
CA HIS A 96 -1.57 -7.35 15.20
C HIS A 96 -0.82 -6.64 14.08
N VAL A 97 -1.11 -5.35 13.92
CA VAL A 97 -0.49 -4.50 12.89
C VAL A 97 -0.04 -3.20 13.53
N ILE A 98 1.16 -2.76 13.16
CA ILE A 98 1.71 -1.44 13.50
C ILE A 98 2.21 -0.78 12.23
N SER A 99 2.13 0.55 12.19
CA SER A 99 2.61 1.35 11.05
C SER A 99 3.71 2.29 11.51
N GLU A 100 4.77 2.42 10.71
CA GLU A 100 5.84 3.38 10.95
C GLU A 100 6.11 4.17 9.66
N THR A 101 6.34 5.48 9.79
CA THR A 101 6.79 6.30 8.68
C THR A 101 8.30 6.17 8.54
N VAL A 102 8.74 5.53 7.46
CA VAL A 102 10.15 5.36 7.13
C VAL A 102 10.53 6.33 6.01
N THR A 103 11.63 7.05 6.21
CA THR A 103 12.19 7.90 5.15
C THR A 103 12.99 7.03 4.18
N TYR A 104 12.52 6.94 2.93
CA TYR A 104 13.26 6.30 1.85
C TYR A 104 13.76 7.38 0.89
N ARG A 105 15.09 7.52 0.80
CA ARG A 105 15.80 8.60 0.08
C ARG A 105 15.38 10.00 0.57
N SER A 106 14.38 10.59 -0.08
CA SER A 106 13.88 11.94 0.21
C SER A 106 12.36 11.99 0.34
N ALA A 107 11.70 10.84 0.35
CA ALA A 107 10.26 10.73 0.58
C ALA A 107 9.98 9.97 1.89
N SER A 108 8.88 10.35 2.53
CA SER A 108 8.32 9.63 3.67
C SER A 108 7.32 8.60 3.15
N VAL A 109 7.49 7.35 3.56
CA VAL A 109 6.69 6.21 3.14
C VAL A 109 6.16 5.52 4.38
N VAL A 110 4.87 5.19 4.40
CA VAL A 110 4.26 4.45 5.53
C VAL A 110 4.46 2.96 5.28
N VAL A 111 5.08 2.29 6.26
CA VAL A 111 5.35 0.86 6.22
C VAL A 111 4.57 0.18 7.32
N ASP A 112 3.79 -0.82 6.93
CA ASP A 112 2.99 -1.62 7.84
C ASP A 112 3.73 -2.91 8.17
N TYR A 113 3.69 -3.28 9.45
CA TYR A 113 4.29 -4.47 10.02
C TYR A 113 3.17 -5.28 10.67
N ALA A 114 2.86 -6.44 10.10
CA ALA A 114 1.86 -7.34 10.65
C ALA A 114 2.49 -8.61 11.22
N VAL A 115 1.90 -9.08 12.30
CA VAL A 115 2.19 -10.37 12.90
C VAL A 115 0.89 -11.13 13.05
N VAL A 116 0.88 -12.37 12.55
CA VAL A 116 -0.12 -13.38 12.88
C VAL A 116 0.54 -14.38 13.80
N TYR A 117 -0.13 -14.73 14.88
CA TYR A 117 0.32 -15.71 15.84
C TYR A 117 -0.77 -16.77 16.05
N GLY A 118 -0.36 -18.02 15.96
CA GLY A 118 -1.18 -19.19 16.25
C GLY A 118 -0.61 -19.92 17.44
N HIS A 119 -1.50 -20.54 18.21
CA HIS A 119 -1.11 -21.28 19.38
C HIS A 119 -0.58 -22.64 18.92
N GLY A 120 0.46 -23.14 19.57
CA GLY A 120 0.87 -24.53 19.42
C GLY A 120 0.06 -25.45 20.33
N ILE A 121 0.50 -26.69 20.45
CA ILE A 121 -0.13 -27.68 21.34
C ILE A 121 -0.22 -27.23 22.81
N GLU A 122 0.68 -26.34 23.22
CA GLU A 122 0.75 -25.73 24.55
C GLU A 122 -0.25 -24.58 24.75
N ARG A 123 -1.09 -24.30 23.76
CA ARG A 123 -2.20 -23.36 23.84
C ARG A 123 -1.76 -21.92 24.15
N GLY A 124 -0.59 -21.51 23.64
CA GLY A 124 0.04 -20.19 23.80
C GLY A 124 0.52 -19.88 25.21
N LEU A 125 0.80 -20.92 25.99
CA LEU A 125 1.58 -20.79 27.20
C LEU A 125 3.05 -20.61 26.83
N GLY A 126 3.59 -19.43 27.13
CA GLY A 126 5.00 -19.12 26.93
C GLY A 126 5.91 -19.91 27.88
N SER A 127 7.21 -19.61 27.82
CA SER A 127 8.26 -20.32 28.59
C SER A 127 8.05 -20.41 30.10
N SER A 128 7.30 -19.46 30.64
CA SER A 128 7.01 -19.32 32.06
C SER A 128 5.62 -19.88 32.44
N GLY A 129 4.91 -20.52 31.51
CA GLY A 129 3.53 -20.99 31.70
C GLY A 129 2.49 -19.86 31.73
N VAL A 130 2.82 -18.70 31.16
CA VAL A 130 1.96 -17.51 31.10
C VAL A 130 1.51 -17.30 29.65
N ALA A 131 0.24 -16.89 29.46
CA ALA A 131 -0.29 -16.61 28.13
C ALA A 131 0.52 -15.51 27.41
N VAL A 132 0.89 -15.76 26.16
CA VAL A 132 1.58 -14.79 25.31
C VAL A 132 0.56 -13.75 24.79
N ASN A 133 0.75 -12.48 25.16
CA ASN A 133 -0.11 -11.38 24.71
C ASN A 133 0.63 -10.52 23.68
N LEU A 134 0.41 -10.77 22.38
CA LEU A 134 1.08 -10.03 21.31
C LEU A 134 0.86 -8.52 21.31
N PRO A 135 -0.36 -8.01 21.54
CA PRO A 135 -0.58 -6.57 21.69
C PRO A 135 0.33 -5.90 22.73
N ALA A 136 0.67 -6.60 23.82
CA ALA A 136 1.60 -6.07 24.83
C ALA A 136 3.06 -6.11 24.36
N SER A 137 3.40 -7.10 23.53
CA SER A 137 4.76 -7.31 23.03
C SER A 137 5.09 -6.46 21.80
N LEU A 138 4.11 -6.13 20.95
CA LEU A 138 4.30 -5.45 19.67
C LEU A 138 3.92 -3.96 19.74
N THR A 139 4.74 -3.18 20.44
CA THR A 139 4.51 -1.73 20.62
C THR A 139 5.35 -0.85 19.69
N THR A 140 6.43 -1.38 19.13
CA THR A 140 7.39 -0.66 18.27
C THR A 140 7.95 -1.57 17.18
N VAL A 141 8.52 -0.98 16.13
CA VAL A 141 9.19 -1.73 15.05
C VAL A 141 10.45 -2.46 15.54
N THR A 142 11.12 -1.94 16.57
CA THR A 142 12.22 -2.69 17.22
C THR A 142 11.70 -3.97 17.87
N ALA A 143 10.55 -3.91 18.56
CA ALA A 143 9.93 -5.10 19.14
C ALA A 143 9.46 -6.09 18.07
N TYR A 144 8.97 -5.59 16.92
CA TYR A 144 8.66 -6.42 15.76
C TYR A 144 9.88 -7.24 15.30
N ALA A 145 11.06 -6.63 15.22
CA ALA A 145 12.26 -7.31 14.76
C ALA A 145 12.68 -8.44 15.71
N THR A 146 12.57 -8.23 17.03
CA THR A 146 13.00 -9.19 18.06
C THR A 146 11.96 -10.25 18.41
N LEU A 147 10.71 -10.07 17.98
CA LEU A 147 9.61 -11.00 18.31
C LEU A 147 9.91 -12.43 17.79
N GLN A 148 9.65 -13.46 18.57
CA GLN A 148 9.83 -14.85 18.14
C GLN A 148 8.67 -15.71 18.67
N PRO A 149 8.32 -16.81 17.99
CA PRO A 149 7.40 -17.78 18.55
C PRO A 149 8.00 -18.42 19.82
N GLU A 150 7.16 -18.67 20.81
CA GLU A 150 7.54 -19.38 22.03
C GLU A 150 7.05 -20.84 21.96
N PHE A 151 7.75 -21.79 22.56
CA PHE A 151 7.22 -23.10 22.98
C PHE A 151 6.32 -23.87 21.97
N GLY A 152 6.74 -23.96 20.70
CA GLY A 152 6.01 -24.71 19.67
C GLY A 152 4.83 -23.96 19.04
N ASP A 153 4.67 -22.68 19.37
CA ASP A 153 3.72 -21.78 18.72
C ASP A 153 4.19 -21.38 17.31
N TYR A 154 3.24 -20.88 16.52
CA TYR A 154 3.47 -20.48 15.14
C TYR A 154 3.37 -18.96 15.00
N MET A 155 4.27 -18.38 14.20
CA MET A 155 4.29 -16.94 13.97
C MET A 155 4.64 -16.60 12.54
N VAL A 156 3.82 -15.75 11.94
CA VAL A 156 4.05 -15.18 10.61
C VAL A 156 4.27 -13.69 10.76
N LYS A 157 5.38 -13.23 10.18
CA LYS A 157 5.75 -11.82 10.08
C LYS A 157 5.65 -11.36 8.64
N TYR A 158 4.95 -10.27 8.40
CA TYR A 158 4.82 -9.67 7.07
C TYR A 158 5.02 -8.15 7.12
N THR A 159 5.68 -7.62 6.09
CA THR A 159 5.90 -6.17 5.92
C THR A 159 5.67 -5.77 4.48
N ASN A 160 4.91 -4.70 4.23
CA ASN A 160 4.66 -4.18 2.87
C ASN A 160 5.82 -3.32 2.30
N TYR A 161 6.96 -3.23 3.00
CA TYR A 161 8.10 -2.39 2.63
C TYR A 161 8.56 -2.51 1.17
N LYS A 162 8.63 -3.75 0.64
CA LYS A 162 9.04 -3.97 -0.75
C LYS A 162 8.04 -3.40 -1.76
N GLN A 163 6.75 -3.55 -1.48
CA GLN A 163 5.68 -3.03 -2.33
C GLN A 163 5.71 -1.50 -2.33
N GLN A 164 5.89 -0.92 -1.14
CA GLN A 164 6.03 0.51 -0.95
C GLN A 164 7.23 1.12 -1.73
N ILE A 165 8.36 0.41 -1.81
CA ILE A 165 9.48 0.83 -2.67
C ILE A 165 9.11 0.81 -4.15
N LYS A 166 8.43 -0.23 -4.63
CA LYS A 166 7.98 -0.29 -6.04
C LYS A 166 7.02 0.86 -6.36
N ASN A 167 6.10 1.16 -5.47
CA ASN A 167 5.16 2.27 -5.59
C ASN A 167 5.87 3.63 -5.62
N TYR A 168 6.93 3.78 -4.84
CA TYR A 168 7.81 4.94 -4.90
C TYR A 168 8.50 5.06 -6.26
N GLU A 169 9.10 3.98 -6.77
CA GLU A 169 9.76 3.96 -8.08
C GLU A 169 8.80 4.28 -9.23
N LEU A 170 7.57 3.75 -9.16
CA LEU A 170 6.51 4.05 -10.11
C LEU A 170 6.10 5.53 -10.07
N THR A 171 5.96 6.09 -8.87
CA THR A 171 5.66 7.52 -8.68
C THR A 171 6.78 8.40 -9.23
N GLU A 172 8.05 8.03 -8.98
CA GLU A 172 9.21 8.73 -9.54
C GLU A 172 9.22 8.70 -11.07
N GLN A 173 8.92 7.55 -11.66
CA GLN A 173 8.81 7.41 -13.11
C GLN A 173 7.70 8.29 -13.69
N ARG A 174 6.48 8.25 -13.10
CA ARG A 174 5.36 9.11 -13.51
C ARG A 174 5.76 10.58 -13.50
N LEU A 175 6.38 11.05 -12.41
CA LEU A 175 6.84 12.44 -12.29
C LEU A 175 7.88 12.82 -13.35
N LYS A 176 8.83 11.92 -13.64
CA LYS A 176 9.85 12.14 -14.67
C LYS A 176 9.22 12.27 -16.05
N ASP A 177 8.28 11.39 -16.40
CA ASP A 177 7.63 11.40 -17.70
C ASP A 177 6.77 12.67 -17.88
N ILE A 178 6.05 13.09 -16.85
CA ILE A 178 5.30 14.36 -16.86
C ILE A 178 6.23 15.55 -17.03
N SER A 179 7.34 15.59 -16.29
CA SER A 179 8.31 16.69 -16.40
C SER A 179 8.93 16.78 -17.81
N SER A 180 9.21 15.63 -18.43
CA SER A 180 9.71 15.57 -19.81
C SER A 180 8.67 16.03 -20.81
N ALA A 181 7.41 15.59 -20.66
CA ALA A 181 6.32 15.99 -21.53
C ALA A 181 6.04 17.49 -21.45
N LEU A 182 6.03 18.07 -20.24
CA LEU A 182 5.90 19.51 -20.04
C LEU A 182 7.03 20.29 -20.71
N ALA A 183 8.27 19.83 -20.56
CA ALA A 183 9.43 20.48 -21.17
C ALA A 183 9.36 20.41 -22.72
N SER A 184 9.03 19.26 -23.28
CA SER A 184 8.87 19.08 -24.73
C SER A 184 7.73 19.92 -25.30
N TYR A 185 6.59 20.00 -24.60
CA TYR A 185 5.47 20.84 -25.01
C TYR A 185 5.85 22.33 -24.99
N ALA A 186 6.41 22.81 -23.87
CA ALA A 186 6.76 24.22 -23.73
C ALA A 186 7.81 24.68 -24.74
N THR A 187 8.82 23.84 -25.02
CA THR A 187 9.84 24.14 -26.04
C THR A 187 9.25 24.18 -27.45
N THR A 188 8.32 23.29 -27.76
CA THR A 188 7.62 23.28 -29.06
C THR A 188 6.81 24.55 -29.25
N ARG A 189 5.96 24.90 -28.27
CA ARG A 189 5.13 26.12 -28.34
C ARG A 189 5.95 27.40 -28.33
N PHE A 190 7.05 27.44 -27.58
CA PHE A 190 7.98 28.56 -27.61
C PHE A 190 8.60 28.74 -29.01
N ASN A 191 9.08 27.65 -29.63
CA ASN A 191 9.66 27.71 -30.98
C ASN A 191 8.63 28.15 -32.02
N GLU A 192 7.38 27.69 -31.91
CA GLU A 192 6.28 28.13 -32.78
C GLU A 192 6.00 29.62 -32.63
N ALA A 193 5.96 30.14 -31.40
CA ALA A 193 5.76 31.58 -31.15
C ALA A 193 6.91 32.42 -31.70
N VAL A 194 8.16 31.97 -31.53
CA VAL A 194 9.35 32.62 -32.09
C VAL A 194 9.31 32.64 -33.62
N VAL A 195 8.90 31.53 -34.25
CA VAL A 195 8.78 31.45 -35.72
C VAL A 195 7.62 32.30 -36.25
N ALA A 196 6.49 32.31 -35.53
CA ALA A 196 5.33 33.12 -35.90
C ALA A 196 5.56 34.63 -35.68
N GLY A 197 6.54 35.01 -34.85
CA GLY A 197 6.81 36.40 -34.47
C GLY A 197 5.68 37.02 -33.64
N VAL A 198 4.84 36.18 -33.02
CA VAL A 198 3.70 36.59 -32.20
C VAL A 198 3.70 35.74 -30.93
N PRO A 199 3.67 36.35 -29.73
CA PRO A 199 3.73 37.79 -29.44
C PRO A 199 5.12 38.39 -29.74
N ALA A 200 5.23 39.73 -29.76
CA ALA A 200 6.47 40.43 -30.14
C ALA A 200 7.68 40.10 -29.24
N ASN A 201 7.42 39.75 -27.98
CA ASN A 201 8.41 39.30 -26.99
C ASN A 201 8.00 37.90 -26.49
N PRO A 202 8.25 36.82 -27.24
CA PRO A 202 7.84 35.47 -26.87
C PRO A 202 8.45 34.99 -25.54
N GLU A 203 9.58 35.55 -25.12
CA GLU A 203 10.30 35.23 -23.87
C GLU A 203 9.62 35.70 -22.57
N GLU A 204 8.66 36.63 -22.65
CA GLU A 204 7.95 37.14 -21.47
C GLU A 204 6.77 36.24 -21.05
N PHE A 205 6.42 35.25 -21.88
CA PHE A 205 5.23 34.41 -21.70
C PHE A 205 5.55 33.02 -21.15
N ILE A 206 4.59 32.49 -20.40
CA ILE A 206 4.61 31.11 -19.90
C ILE A 206 3.95 30.18 -20.92
N TYR A 207 4.65 29.09 -21.26
CA TYR A 207 4.18 28.05 -22.21
C TYR A 207 3.79 26.75 -21.51
N TYR A 208 3.49 26.83 -20.21
CA TYR A 208 2.95 25.75 -19.40
C TYR A 208 1.47 26.00 -19.11
N PRO A 209 0.65 24.95 -18.93
CA PRO A 209 -0.75 25.10 -18.54
C PRO A 209 -0.93 25.97 -17.29
N PRO A 210 -1.86 26.94 -17.27
CA PRO A 210 -2.09 27.77 -16.10
C PRO A 210 -2.68 26.98 -14.93
N THR A 211 -2.31 27.38 -13.70
CA THR A 211 -2.86 26.85 -12.45
C THR A 211 -3.55 27.94 -11.66
N ASP A 212 -4.66 27.60 -11.02
CA ASP A 212 -5.28 28.41 -9.99
C ASP A 212 -4.70 28.01 -8.64
N ASP A 213 -3.82 28.87 -8.14
CA ASP A 213 -3.06 28.60 -6.94
C ASP A 213 -3.77 29.20 -5.71
N THR A 214 -4.97 28.71 -5.42
CA THR A 214 -5.81 29.18 -4.29
C THR A 214 -5.10 29.08 -2.94
N ALA A 215 -4.21 28.10 -2.78
CA ALA A 215 -3.33 27.93 -1.61
C ALA A 215 -2.35 29.09 -1.39
N LEU A 216 -2.04 29.87 -2.45
CA LEU A 216 -1.09 30.97 -2.43
C LEU A 216 -1.74 32.34 -2.20
N ALA A 217 -3.06 32.39 -1.94
CA ALA A 217 -3.86 33.57 -1.63
C ALA A 217 -3.86 34.70 -2.68
N ASP A 218 -3.22 34.51 -3.84
CA ASP A 218 -3.19 35.45 -4.97
C ASP A 218 -3.27 34.65 -6.29
N PRO A 219 -4.29 34.87 -7.15
CA PRO A 219 -4.40 34.20 -8.44
C PRO A 219 -3.17 34.51 -9.31
N ASP A 220 -2.70 33.53 -10.08
CA ASP A 220 -1.49 33.67 -10.88
C ASP A 220 -1.59 34.81 -11.90
N THR A 221 -0.95 35.94 -11.61
CA THR A 221 -0.93 37.13 -12.48
C THR A 221 0.06 37.01 -13.64
N ALA A 222 0.58 35.81 -13.93
CA ALA A 222 1.55 35.62 -15.01
C ALA A 222 0.91 35.71 -16.40
N ASN A 223 1.67 36.24 -17.37
CA ASN A 223 1.25 36.29 -18.76
C ASN A 223 1.41 34.90 -19.39
N TYR A 224 0.32 34.14 -19.47
CA TYR A 224 0.25 32.88 -20.20
C TYR A 224 0.12 33.11 -21.70
N SER A 225 0.74 32.24 -22.49
CA SER A 225 0.56 32.25 -23.94
C SER A 225 -0.89 31.89 -24.29
N THR A 226 -1.52 32.69 -25.17
CA THR A 226 -2.91 32.46 -25.62
C THR A 226 -3.08 31.13 -26.36
N ALA A 227 -2.01 30.60 -26.94
CA ALA A 227 -2.03 29.27 -27.57
C ALA A 227 -2.21 28.17 -26.52
N VAL A 228 -1.50 28.27 -25.40
CA VAL A 228 -1.55 27.29 -24.31
C VAL A 228 -2.89 27.33 -23.59
N THR A 229 -3.41 28.53 -23.32
CA THR A 229 -4.75 28.67 -22.73
C THR A 229 -5.83 28.18 -23.69
N GLY A 230 -5.71 28.45 -24.99
CA GLY A 230 -6.67 27.96 -25.99
C GLY A 230 -6.67 26.44 -26.16
N ASP A 231 -5.49 25.81 -26.15
CA ASP A 231 -5.37 24.35 -26.16
C ASP A 231 -6.01 23.74 -24.89
N LEU A 232 -5.72 24.32 -23.72
CA LEU A 232 -6.26 23.84 -22.45
C LEU A 232 -7.78 23.99 -22.41
N ASP A 233 -8.32 25.14 -22.83
CA ASP A 233 -9.75 25.39 -22.93
C ASP A 233 -10.46 24.39 -23.84
N THR A 234 -9.80 24.00 -24.95
CA THR A 234 -10.32 23.01 -25.90
C THR A 234 -10.43 21.63 -25.27
N ILE A 235 -9.44 21.23 -24.45
CA ILE A 235 -9.42 19.92 -23.78
C ILE A 235 -10.34 19.90 -22.57
N ALA A 236 -10.37 20.97 -21.79
CA ALA A 236 -11.23 21.12 -20.62
C ALA A 236 -12.71 21.38 -21.00
N GLY A 237 -12.97 21.88 -22.21
CA GLY A 237 -14.30 22.24 -22.67
C GLY A 237 -14.88 23.51 -22.02
N SER A 238 -14.02 24.36 -21.46
CA SER A 238 -14.39 25.59 -20.76
C SER A 238 -13.44 26.72 -21.14
N ALA A 239 -13.95 27.95 -21.25
CA ALA A 239 -13.12 29.12 -21.55
C ALA A 239 -12.40 29.63 -20.30
N ASN A 240 -11.14 30.05 -20.46
CA ASN A 240 -10.25 30.49 -19.38
C ASN A 240 -10.09 29.43 -18.27
N TYR A 241 -9.92 28.18 -18.67
CA TYR A 241 -9.71 27.07 -17.75
C TYR A 241 -8.36 27.17 -17.06
N VAL A 242 -8.36 26.86 -15.76
CA VAL A 242 -7.16 26.86 -14.91
C VAL A 242 -7.20 25.60 -14.06
N LEU A 243 -6.03 24.98 -13.89
CA LEU A 243 -5.89 23.74 -13.12
C LEU A 243 -5.87 24.06 -11.63
N SER A 244 -6.74 23.45 -10.83
CA SER A 244 -6.77 23.67 -9.39
C SER A 244 -5.58 23.03 -8.69
N ALA A 245 -4.90 23.79 -7.83
CA ALA A 245 -3.91 23.30 -6.89
C ALA A 245 -4.44 23.21 -5.44
N ASP A 246 -5.76 23.24 -5.24
CA ASP A 246 -6.37 23.26 -3.91
C ASP A 246 -6.03 21.99 -3.10
N PRO A 247 -5.43 22.11 -1.89
CA PRO A 247 -5.17 20.98 -1.01
C PRO A 247 -6.42 20.41 -0.35
N ALA A 248 -7.55 21.14 -0.33
CA ALA A 248 -8.79 20.70 0.31
C ALA A 248 -9.68 19.83 -0.59
N ASP A 249 -9.52 19.90 -1.91
CA ASP A 249 -10.37 19.18 -2.88
C ASP A 249 -9.56 18.22 -3.78
N ASP A 250 -9.37 17.00 -3.27
CA ASP A 250 -8.70 15.93 -4.00
C ASP A 250 -9.48 15.47 -5.24
N VAL A 251 -10.82 15.64 -5.27
CA VAL A 251 -11.65 15.19 -6.40
C VAL A 251 -11.45 16.13 -7.59
N GLN A 252 -11.51 17.44 -7.34
CA GLN A 252 -11.24 18.44 -8.35
C GLN A 252 -9.79 18.36 -8.84
N ARG A 253 -8.82 18.27 -7.93
CA ARG A 253 -7.40 18.15 -8.28
C ARG A 253 -7.13 16.90 -9.13
N ARG A 254 -7.80 15.78 -8.87
CA ARG A 254 -7.70 14.58 -9.71
C ARG A 254 -8.21 14.83 -11.12
N THR A 255 -9.39 15.44 -11.27
CA THR A 255 -9.96 15.78 -12.58
C THR A 255 -9.01 16.68 -13.36
N ASP A 256 -8.45 17.69 -12.71
CA ASP A 256 -7.53 18.65 -13.32
C ASP A 256 -6.21 17.99 -13.74
N MET A 257 -5.64 17.14 -12.89
CA MET A 257 -4.45 16.37 -13.24
C MET A 257 -4.70 15.40 -14.40
N ILE A 258 -5.89 14.81 -14.52
CA ILE A 258 -6.26 13.99 -15.69
C ILE A 258 -6.32 14.86 -16.96
N ILE A 259 -6.92 16.06 -16.88
CA ILE A 259 -6.93 17.02 -18.00
C ILE A 259 -5.50 17.37 -18.40
N LEU A 260 -4.62 17.61 -17.43
CA LEU A 260 -3.19 17.86 -17.68
C LEU A 260 -2.51 16.65 -18.35
N MET A 261 -2.78 15.42 -17.91
CA MET A 261 -2.21 14.23 -18.55
C MET A 261 -2.65 14.12 -20.02
N ARG A 262 -3.95 14.33 -20.29
CA ARG A 262 -4.49 14.33 -21.65
C ARG A 262 -3.89 15.43 -22.51
N PHE A 263 -3.71 16.62 -21.95
CA PHE A 263 -3.02 17.74 -22.58
C PHE A 263 -1.59 17.38 -22.98
N LEU A 264 -0.89 16.64 -22.13
CA LEU A 264 0.49 16.18 -22.38
C LEU A 264 0.57 14.91 -23.24
N GLY A 265 -0.56 14.30 -23.61
CA GLY A 265 -0.62 13.03 -24.32
C GLY A 265 -0.17 11.83 -23.48
N LEU A 266 -0.20 11.96 -22.15
CA LEU A 266 0.13 10.90 -21.21
C LEU A 266 -1.13 10.13 -20.80
N PRO A 267 -0.98 8.87 -20.34
CA PRO A 267 -2.07 8.11 -19.78
C PRO A 267 -2.72 8.78 -18.56
N ASP A 268 -4.04 8.68 -18.44
CA ASP A 268 -4.81 9.28 -17.34
C ASP A 268 -4.33 8.83 -15.94
N ASN A 269 -3.81 7.60 -15.81
CA ASN A 269 -3.31 7.04 -14.55
C ASN A 269 -1.98 7.66 -14.07
N TYR A 270 -1.36 8.54 -14.86
CA TYR A 270 -0.15 9.27 -14.44
C TYR A 270 -0.50 10.49 -13.57
N CYS A 271 -1.77 10.84 -13.40
CA CYS A 271 -2.23 11.98 -12.59
C CYS A 271 -1.77 11.96 -11.12
N CYS A 272 -1.41 10.78 -10.63
CA CYS A 272 -1.57 10.46 -9.24
C CYS A 272 -0.39 9.64 -8.70
N SER A 273 -0.11 9.82 -7.41
CA SER A 273 0.93 9.05 -6.72
C SER A 273 0.48 7.61 -6.49
N ALA A 274 1.38 6.66 -6.70
CA ALA A 274 1.12 5.26 -6.37
C ALA A 274 1.43 4.91 -4.90
N LEU A 275 1.87 5.88 -4.09
CA LEU A 275 2.30 5.66 -2.71
C LEU A 275 1.15 5.36 -1.74
N ASP A 276 -0.05 5.84 -2.04
CA ASP A 276 -1.23 5.68 -1.19
C ASP A 276 -2.33 4.88 -1.91
N VAL A 277 -3.17 4.21 -1.13
CA VAL A 277 -4.33 3.41 -1.59
C VAL A 277 -5.27 4.26 -2.44
N ASN A 278 -5.46 5.51 -2.02
CA ASN A 278 -6.36 6.43 -2.68
C ASN A 278 -5.76 7.07 -3.95
N GLU A 279 -4.54 6.68 -4.35
CA GLU A 279 -3.75 7.31 -5.40
C GLU A 279 -3.87 8.84 -5.37
N THR A 280 -3.34 9.50 -4.35
CA THR A 280 -3.51 10.95 -4.18
C THR A 280 -3.00 11.71 -5.40
N PRO A 281 -3.81 12.62 -6.00
CA PRO A 281 -3.40 13.36 -7.19
C PRO A 281 -2.25 14.31 -6.87
N PHE A 282 -1.32 14.45 -7.81
CA PHE A 282 -0.19 15.36 -7.65
C PHE A 282 -0.65 16.83 -7.55
N PHE A 283 0.17 17.63 -6.91
CA PHE A 283 0.08 19.08 -6.93
C PHE A 283 0.89 19.60 -8.11
N TYR A 284 0.27 20.38 -8.97
CA TYR A 284 0.90 21.04 -10.11
C TYR A 284 0.86 22.54 -9.93
N TYR A 285 2.02 23.18 -10.04
CA TYR A 285 2.19 24.62 -9.94
C TYR A 285 2.92 25.11 -11.17
N SER A 286 2.27 25.98 -11.93
CA SER A 286 2.77 26.47 -13.22
C SER A 286 3.85 27.55 -13.09
N ASN A 287 3.72 28.45 -12.11
CA ASN A 287 4.67 29.52 -11.78
C ASN A 287 4.86 29.66 -10.26
N PRO A 288 5.55 28.71 -9.60
CA PRO A 288 5.70 28.69 -8.14
C PRO A 288 6.48 29.91 -7.62
N MET A 289 6.31 30.26 -6.34
CA MET A 289 7.11 31.29 -5.67
C MET A 289 8.55 30.80 -5.41
N PRO A 290 9.56 31.69 -5.51
CA PRO A 290 10.93 31.35 -5.13
C PRO A 290 11.00 31.08 -3.63
N ARG A 291 11.73 30.03 -3.22
CA ARG A 291 11.96 29.75 -1.80
C ARG A 291 12.95 30.76 -1.20
N GLN A 292 12.57 31.41 -0.11
CA GLN A 292 13.43 32.29 0.70
C GLN A 292 13.53 31.75 2.12
N GLY A 293 14.55 30.90 2.37
CA GLY A 293 14.73 30.25 3.66
C GLY A 293 13.57 29.31 3.99
N ALA A 294 12.91 29.52 5.13
CA ALA A 294 11.74 28.76 5.58
C ALA A 294 10.40 29.29 5.02
N GLY A 295 10.43 30.37 4.21
CA GLY A 295 9.25 31.00 3.67
C GLY A 295 9.28 31.15 2.15
N CYS A 296 8.22 31.77 1.62
CA CYS A 296 8.04 32.02 0.20
C CYS A 296 8.39 33.48 -0.12
N GLY A 297 9.12 33.69 -1.20
CA GLY A 297 9.34 35.02 -1.76
C GLY A 297 8.15 35.48 -2.60
N THR A 298 8.28 36.65 -3.21
CA THR A 298 7.24 37.20 -4.10
C THR A 298 7.20 36.41 -5.41
N ARG A 299 5.99 36.11 -5.89
CA ARG A 299 5.78 35.47 -7.20
C ARG A 299 6.38 36.33 -8.33
N PRO A 300 7.09 35.74 -9.32
CA PRO A 300 7.62 36.49 -10.45
C PRO A 300 6.50 37.15 -11.27
N GLY A 301 6.51 38.48 -11.33
CA GLY A 301 5.57 39.29 -12.10
C GLY A 301 5.84 39.26 -13.60
N SER A 302 5.06 39.98 -14.41
CA SER A 302 5.16 39.98 -15.88
C SER A 302 6.55 40.38 -16.42
N THR A 303 7.31 41.17 -15.66
CA THR A 303 8.66 41.64 -16.04
C THR A 303 9.79 40.77 -15.49
N ASP A 304 9.47 39.81 -14.62
CA ASP A 304 10.47 38.98 -13.95
C ASP A 304 10.66 37.66 -14.68
N ARG A 305 11.86 37.07 -14.51
CA ARG A 305 12.14 35.74 -15.04
C ARG A 305 11.23 34.71 -14.39
N LYS A 306 10.39 34.07 -15.21
CA LYS A 306 9.43 33.05 -14.78
C LYS A 306 10.14 31.78 -14.32
N LEU A 307 9.53 31.12 -13.35
CA LEU A 307 10.03 29.87 -12.80
C LEU A 307 9.44 28.68 -13.56
N PRO A 308 10.19 27.56 -13.68
CA PRO A 308 9.64 26.34 -14.27
C PRO A 308 8.54 25.77 -13.39
N PRO A 309 7.63 24.97 -13.97
CA PRO A 309 6.56 24.35 -13.22
C PRO A 309 7.12 23.38 -12.18
N ARG A 310 6.42 23.24 -11.07
CA ARG A 310 6.72 22.27 -10.01
C ARG A 310 5.59 21.27 -9.89
N ILE A 311 5.95 20.00 -9.79
CA ILE A 311 5.00 18.92 -9.47
C ILE A 311 5.45 18.26 -8.18
N ARG A 312 4.52 18.04 -7.25
CA ARG A 312 4.81 17.43 -5.95
C ARG A 312 3.74 16.42 -5.54
N VAL A 313 4.13 15.50 -4.66
CA VAL A 313 3.23 14.56 -3.98
C VAL A 313 2.53 15.18 -2.77
N THR A 314 3.16 16.18 -2.15
CA THR A 314 2.63 16.90 -1.00
C THR A 314 2.40 18.35 -1.37
N ASP A 315 1.46 18.98 -0.68
CA ASP A 315 1.25 20.42 -0.77
C ASP A 315 2.56 21.21 -0.50
N ASP A 316 2.68 22.36 -1.14
CA ASP A 316 3.80 23.28 -1.00
C ASP A 316 3.24 24.68 -0.81
N SER A 317 3.47 25.27 0.35
CA SER A 317 3.00 26.62 0.67
C SER A 317 3.59 27.70 -0.23
N CYS A 318 4.60 27.38 -1.05
CA CYS A 318 5.17 28.29 -2.03
C CYS A 318 4.76 27.96 -3.48
N GLY A 319 4.01 26.88 -3.70
CA GLY A 319 3.94 26.20 -4.99
C GLY A 319 5.26 25.54 -5.34
#